data_AF-A0A419DAG4-F1
#
_entry.id   AF-A0A419DAG4-F1
#
_cell.length_a   1.000
_cell.length_b   1.000
_cell.length_c   1.000
_cell.angle_alpha   90.00
_cell.angle_beta   90.00
_cell.angle_gamma   90.00
#
_symmetry.space_group_name_H-M   'P 1'
#
loop_
_entity.id
_entity.type
_entity.pdbx_description
1 polymer ?
#
loop_
_entity_poly.entity_id
_entity_poly.type
_entity_poly.pdbx_seq_one_letter_code
_entity_poly.pdbx_strand_id
1 'polypeptide(L)'
;MKQIEGDELNELRESLLKDREFNQTTLNEMRRERVNLTLSAAEKYNRFITRIGELSFAVSVAITPVLLITENQNRVDHIEYIFAGLITFLLVGLGSVFKTKTNIESEATSYPSMGLELEGRVQQMNNAINKMLWDPNIQESREEFIKTRSEFVKNSGKQKENKERIYYFLDGITGGFLLGTFLIMRSIWPYSQALYIKSGLLLVVFFLIMFLISLRKTKKMMDNKRGLNDKIKKTNKDYLDWQDKEIFKNEK
;
A
#
# COMPACT_ATOMS: atom_id res chain seq x y z
N MET A 1 19.98 46.09 5.54
CA MET A 1 19.77 44.99 4.56
C MET A 1 19.58 45.63 3.20
N LYS A 2 20.20 45.09 2.15
CA LYS A 2 20.02 45.61 0.79
C LYS A 2 18.65 45.18 0.26
N GLN A 3 17.82 46.15 -0.13
CA GLN A 3 16.63 45.91 -0.92
C GLN A 3 17.05 45.31 -2.26
N ILE A 4 16.32 44.29 -2.73
CA ILE A 4 16.54 43.71 -4.05
C ILE A 4 15.75 44.55 -5.04
N GLU A 5 16.45 45.21 -5.97
CA GLU A 5 15.86 46.15 -6.92
C GLU A 5 16.41 45.92 -8.34
N GLY A 6 15.64 46.35 -9.34
CA GLY A 6 16.08 46.36 -10.74
C GLY A 6 16.38 44.96 -11.31
N ASP A 7 17.56 44.79 -11.91
CA ASP A 7 17.95 43.57 -12.61
C ASP A 7 18.10 42.36 -11.67
N GLU A 8 18.56 42.56 -10.43
CA GLU A 8 18.67 41.49 -9.42
C GLU A 8 17.29 40.90 -9.07
N LEU A 9 16.24 41.72 -9.08
CA LEU A 9 14.87 41.28 -8.84
C LEU A 9 14.34 40.43 -10.00
N ASN A 10 14.67 40.82 -11.24
CA ASN A 10 14.26 40.09 -12.44
C ASN A 10 14.97 38.75 -12.54
N GLU A 11 16.28 38.70 -12.29
CA GLU A 11 17.06 37.45 -12.24
C GLU A 11 16.54 36.50 -11.15
N LEU A 12 16.20 37.03 -9.95
CA LEU A 12 15.62 36.24 -8.88
C LEU A 12 14.26 35.67 -9.28
N ARG A 13 13.38 36.47 -9.91
CA ARG A 13 12.07 36.02 -10.37
C ARG A 13 12.18 34.94 -11.43
N GLU A 14 13.08 35.09 -12.42
CA GLU A 14 13.32 34.05 -13.43
C GLU A 14 13.83 32.75 -12.81
N SER A 15 14.76 32.84 -11.85
CA SER A 15 15.27 31.68 -11.11
C SER A 15 14.17 30.97 -10.32
N LEU A 16 13.33 31.72 -9.60
CA LEU A 16 12.21 31.19 -8.83
C LEU A 16 11.14 30.53 -9.73
N LEU A 17 10.87 31.10 -10.91
CA LEU A 17 9.95 30.51 -11.89
C LEU A 17 10.46 29.18 -12.43
N LYS A 18 11.76 29.08 -12.74
CA LYS A 18 12.40 27.81 -13.14
C LYS A 18 12.32 26.77 -12.03
N ASP A 19 12.61 27.15 -10.78
CA ASP A 19 12.49 26.26 -9.62
C ASP A 19 11.03 25.79 -9.42
N ARG A 20 10.04 26.66 -9.65
CA ARG A 20 8.61 26.30 -9.60
C ARG A 20 8.23 25.29 -10.68
N GLU A 21 8.69 25.50 -11.91
CA GLU A 21 8.45 24.61 -13.04
C GLU A 21 9.06 23.22 -12.81
N PHE A 22 10.29 23.19 -12.30
CA PHE A 22 10.97 21.95 -11.90
C PHE A 22 10.19 21.20 -10.81
N ASN A 23 9.76 21.91 -9.76
CA ASN A 23 8.95 21.33 -8.69
C ASN A 23 7.62 20.78 -9.20
N GLN A 24 6.95 21.51 -10.09
CA GLN A 24 5.67 21.07 -10.66
C GLN A 24 5.84 19.83 -11.56
N THR A 25 6.91 19.79 -12.36
CA THR A 25 7.27 18.62 -13.17
C THR A 25 7.54 17.41 -12.28
N THR A 26 8.35 17.57 -11.23
CA THR A 26 8.64 16.52 -10.25
C THR A 26 7.36 15.99 -9.57
N LEU A 27 6.44 16.89 -9.22
CA LEU A 27 5.15 16.53 -8.63
C LEU A 27 4.26 15.76 -9.60
N ASN A 28 4.23 16.15 -10.87
CA ASN A 28 3.50 15.44 -11.92
C ASN A 28 4.08 14.04 -12.17
N GLU A 29 5.41 13.90 -12.21
CA GLU A 29 6.09 12.61 -12.35
C GLU A 29 5.80 11.67 -11.17
N MET A 30 5.90 12.17 -9.93
CA MET A 30 5.55 11.38 -8.74
C MET A 30 4.09 10.92 -8.75
N ARG A 31 3.17 11.79 -9.17
CA ARG A 31 1.75 11.44 -9.31
C ARG A 31 1.54 10.37 -10.38
N ARG A 32 2.23 10.49 -11.53
CA ARG A 32 2.18 9.50 -12.61
C ARG A 32 2.74 8.16 -12.18
N GLU A 33 3.88 8.14 -11.49
CA GLU A 33 4.50 6.93 -10.95
C GLU A 33 3.55 6.25 -9.95
N ARG A 34 2.93 7.01 -9.04
CA ARG A 34 1.92 6.51 -8.09
C ARG A 34 0.74 5.85 -8.83
N VAL A 35 0.23 6.44 -9.91
CA VAL A 35 -0.85 5.87 -10.72
C VAL A 35 -0.42 4.56 -11.39
N ASN A 36 0.73 4.55 -12.08
CA ASN A 36 1.24 3.36 -12.75
C ASN A 36 1.44 2.19 -11.78
N LEU A 37 2.02 2.49 -10.62
CA LEU A 37 2.23 1.53 -9.56
C LEU A 37 0.90 1.01 -8.96
N THR A 38 -0.09 1.88 -8.79
CA THR A 38 -1.44 1.48 -8.34
C THR A 38 -2.11 0.54 -9.34
N LEU A 39 -1.99 0.82 -10.64
CA LEU A 39 -2.51 -0.05 -11.71
C LEU A 39 -1.80 -1.41 -11.72
N SER A 40 -0.48 -1.44 -11.61
CA SER A 40 0.31 -2.68 -11.48
C SER A 40 -0.12 -3.51 -10.27
N ALA A 41 -0.38 -2.85 -9.12
CA ALA A 41 -0.91 -3.53 -7.93
C ALA A 41 -2.28 -4.15 -8.18
N ALA A 42 -3.19 -3.41 -8.82
CA ALA A 42 -4.53 -3.89 -9.13
C ALA A 42 -4.49 -5.12 -10.06
N GLU A 43 -3.64 -5.12 -11.08
CA GLU A 43 -3.43 -6.27 -11.96
C GLU A 43 -2.88 -7.50 -11.22
N LYS A 44 -1.92 -7.30 -10.30
CA LYS A 44 -1.33 -8.40 -9.54
C LYS A 44 -2.30 -8.94 -8.49
N TYR A 45 -3.11 -8.06 -7.88
CA TYR A 45 -4.22 -8.44 -7.02
C TYR A 45 -5.25 -9.30 -7.77
N ASN A 46 -5.64 -8.90 -8.98
CA ASN A 46 -6.52 -9.71 -9.82
C ASN A 46 -5.90 -11.09 -10.12
N ARG A 47 -4.61 -11.14 -10.49
CA ARG A 47 -3.88 -12.41 -10.68
C ARG A 47 -3.86 -13.27 -9.42
N PHE A 48 -3.75 -12.68 -8.22
CA PHE A 48 -3.83 -13.40 -6.97
C PHE A 48 -5.21 -14.02 -6.74
N ILE A 49 -6.29 -13.23 -6.94
CA ILE A 49 -7.66 -13.75 -6.83
C ILE A 49 -7.87 -14.88 -7.83
N THR A 50 -7.45 -14.70 -9.09
CA THR A 50 -7.57 -15.74 -10.13
C THR A 50 -6.85 -17.02 -9.69
N ARG A 51 -5.63 -16.94 -9.16
CA ARG A 51 -4.90 -18.11 -8.64
C ARG A 51 -5.60 -18.80 -7.47
N ILE A 52 -6.18 -18.04 -6.53
CA ILE A 52 -6.98 -18.63 -5.45
C ILE A 52 -8.24 -19.30 -6.01
N GLY A 53 -8.89 -18.68 -7.01
CA GLY A 53 -10.02 -19.26 -7.72
C GLY A 53 -9.65 -20.57 -8.44
N GLU A 54 -8.54 -20.58 -9.19
CA GLU A 54 -7.99 -21.76 -9.86
C GLU A 54 -7.70 -22.89 -8.87
N LEU A 55 -7.05 -22.58 -7.75
CA LEU A 55 -6.79 -23.56 -6.69
C LEU A 55 -8.09 -24.09 -6.07
N SER A 56 -9.06 -23.21 -5.80
CA SER A 56 -10.37 -23.60 -5.23
C SER A 56 -11.13 -24.53 -6.19
N PHE A 57 -11.10 -24.23 -7.49
CA PHE A 57 -11.68 -25.07 -8.52
C PHE A 57 -10.95 -26.43 -8.61
N ALA A 58 -9.62 -26.44 -8.61
CA ALA A 58 -8.84 -27.67 -8.65
C ALA A 58 -9.08 -28.57 -7.43
N VAL A 59 -9.16 -28.00 -6.23
CA VAL A 59 -9.53 -28.73 -5.00
C VAL A 59 -10.93 -29.34 -5.14
N SER A 60 -11.88 -28.57 -5.68
CA SER A 60 -13.26 -29.06 -5.89
C SER A 60 -13.28 -30.24 -6.86
N VAL A 61 -12.66 -30.11 -8.05
CA VAL A 61 -12.57 -31.17 -9.06
C VAL A 61 -11.86 -32.42 -8.52
N ALA A 62 -10.82 -32.26 -7.71
CA ALA A 62 -10.08 -33.38 -7.14
C ALA A 62 -10.90 -34.17 -6.09
N ILE A 63 -11.76 -33.49 -5.33
CA ILE A 63 -12.52 -34.10 -4.22
C ILE A 63 -13.89 -34.64 -4.68
N THR A 64 -14.53 -34.04 -5.68
CA THR A 64 -15.87 -34.45 -6.15
C THR A 64 -15.99 -35.96 -6.45
N PRO A 65 -15.07 -36.60 -7.20
CA PRO A 65 -15.16 -38.05 -7.46
C PRO A 65 -15.07 -38.88 -6.17
N VAL A 66 -14.26 -38.45 -5.20
CA VAL A 66 -14.09 -39.14 -3.92
C VAL A 66 -15.37 -39.07 -3.09
N LEU A 67 -16.03 -37.91 -3.07
CA LEU A 67 -17.33 -37.75 -2.43
C LEU A 67 -18.40 -38.63 -3.06
N LEU A 68 -18.49 -38.66 -4.40
CA LEU A 68 -19.46 -39.49 -5.12
C LEU A 68 -19.24 -40.99 -4.89
N ILE A 69 -17.99 -41.45 -4.79
CA ILE A 69 -17.69 -42.87 -4.54
C ILE A 69 -17.97 -43.25 -3.08
N THR A 70 -17.61 -42.38 -2.13
CA THR A 70 -17.83 -42.62 -0.70
C THR A 70 -19.31 -42.57 -0.30
N GLU A 71 -20.12 -41.72 -0.94
CA GLU A 71 -21.57 -41.63 -0.73
C GLU A 71 -22.30 -42.90 -1.18
N ASN A 72 -21.78 -43.57 -2.21
CA ASN A 72 -22.32 -44.83 -2.74
C ASN A 72 -21.85 -46.08 -1.97
N GLN A 73 -21.35 -45.94 -0.73
CA GLN A 73 -20.86 -47.01 0.16
C GLN A 73 -19.71 -47.88 -0.40
N ASN A 74 -19.16 -47.53 -1.55
CA ASN A 74 -17.97 -48.19 -2.06
C ASN A 74 -16.75 -47.72 -1.24
N ARG A 75 -16.06 -48.67 -0.61
CA ARG A 75 -14.80 -48.38 0.06
C ARG A 75 -13.79 -47.92 -0.99
N VAL A 76 -13.30 -46.70 -0.80
CA VAL A 76 -12.12 -46.23 -1.52
C VAL A 76 -10.91 -46.86 -0.84
N ASP A 77 -10.35 -47.91 -1.45
CA ASP A 77 -9.06 -48.42 -1.03
C ASP A 77 -8.03 -47.29 -1.18
N HIS A 78 -7.09 -47.20 -0.23
CA HIS A 78 -5.96 -46.25 -0.30
C HIS A 78 -6.32 -44.75 -0.15
N ILE A 79 -7.34 -44.42 0.66
CA ILE A 79 -7.73 -43.02 0.98
C ILE A 79 -6.57 -42.14 1.50
N GLU A 80 -5.57 -42.76 2.13
CA GLU A 80 -4.35 -42.11 2.63
C GLU A 80 -3.52 -41.47 1.50
N TYR A 81 -3.49 -42.07 0.31
CA TYR A 81 -2.77 -41.53 -0.84
C TYR A 81 -3.50 -40.34 -1.47
N ILE A 82 -4.84 -40.35 -1.43
CA ILE A 82 -5.67 -39.21 -1.83
C ILE A 82 -5.42 -38.05 -0.88
N PHE A 83 -5.39 -38.31 0.43
CA PHE A 83 -5.07 -37.32 1.46
C PHE A 83 -3.65 -36.75 1.28
N ALA A 84 -2.65 -37.60 1.07
CA ALA A 84 -1.27 -37.18 0.82
C ALA A 84 -1.15 -36.33 -0.46
N GLY A 85 -1.78 -36.75 -1.56
CA GLY A 85 -1.79 -36.01 -2.82
C GLY A 85 -2.44 -34.63 -2.68
N LEU A 86 -3.56 -34.54 -1.93
CA LEU A 86 -4.21 -33.27 -1.64
C LEU A 86 -3.31 -32.35 -0.81
N ILE A 87 -2.64 -32.87 0.21
CA ILE A 87 -1.68 -32.10 1.02
C ILE A 87 -0.54 -31.59 0.13
N THR A 88 0.05 -32.42 -0.72
CA THR A 88 1.14 -32.00 -1.61
C THR A 88 0.68 -30.91 -2.57
N PHE A 89 -0.50 -31.07 -3.17
CA PHE A 89 -1.10 -30.05 -4.05
C PHE A 89 -1.32 -28.73 -3.29
N LEU A 90 -1.87 -28.79 -2.08
CA LEU A 90 -2.11 -27.61 -1.25
C LEU A 90 -0.80 -26.93 -0.84
N LEU A 91 0.23 -27.68 -0.45
CA LEU A 91 1.52 -27.09 -0.08
C LEU A 91 2.18 -26.38 -1.28
N VAL A 92 2.14 -26.98 -2.47
CA VAL A 92 2.68 -26.37 -3.70
C VAL A 92 1.85 -25.15 -4.12
N GLY A 93 0.53 -25.26 -4.11
CA GLY A 93 -0.41 -24.18 -4.42
C GLY A 93 -0.27 -23.00 -3.45
N LEU A 94 -0.25 -23.29 -2.14
CA LEU A 94 -0.03 -22.29 -1.09
C LEU A 94 1.35 -21.66 -1.23
N GLY A 95 2.41 -22.43 -1.53
CA GLY A 95 3.74 -21.87 -1.79
C GLY A 95 3.74 -20.83 -2.91
N SER A 96 3.04 -21.12 -4.02
CA SER A 96 2.85 -20.17 -5.13
C SER A 96 2.03 -18.94 -4.72
N VAL A 97 0.95 -19.14 -3.96
CA VAL A 97 0.11 -18.07 -3.41
C VAL A 97 0.90 -17.17 -2.46
N PHE A 98 1.67 -17.74 -1.53
CA PHE A 98 2.52 -17.00 -0.60
C PHE A 98 3.62 -16.23 -1.32
N LYS A 99 4.25 -16.81 -2.36
CA LYS A 99 5.22 -16.09 -3.19
C LYS A 99 4.57 -14.93 -3.93
N THR A 100 3.39 -15.14 -4.50
CA THR A 100 2.61 -14.10 -5.20
C THR A 100 2.19 -12.99 -4.25
N LYS A 101 1.68 -13.36 -3.07
CA LYS A 101 1.33 -12.45 -1.98
C LYS A 101 2.54 -11.66 -1.53
N THR A 102 3.69 -12.30 -1.32
CA THR A 102 4.93 -11.61 -0.90
C THR A 102 5.39 -10.62 -1.96
N ASN A 103 5.25 -10.95 -3.25
CA ASN A 103 5.56 -10.03 -4.34
C ASN A 103 4.58 -8.85 -4.38
N ILE A 104 3.27 -9.10 -4.25
CA ILE A 104 2.25 -8.06 -4.18
C ILE A 104 2.49 -7.16 -2.97
N GLU A 105 2.75 -7.75 -1.79
CA GLU A 105 3.08 -7.00 -0.60
C GLU A 105 4.35 -6.20 -0.82
N SER A 106 5.44 -6.76 -1.38
CA SER A 106 6.69 -6.00 -1.59
C SER A 106 6.56 -4.78 -2.51
N GLU A 107 5.53 -4.77 -3.35
CA GLU A 107 5.25 -3.71 -4.31
C GLU A 107 4.18 -2.76 -3.80
N ALA A 108 3.06 -3.28 -3.30
CA ALA A 108 1.90 -2.51 -2.88
C ALA A 108 2.08 -1.72 -1.57
N THR A 109 3.24 -1.88 -0.94
CA THR A 109 3.58 -1.33 0.37
C THR A 109 4.25 0.01 0.35
N SER A 110 4.37 0.57 -0.85
CA SER A 110 4.79 1.93 -1.04
C SER A 110 3.64 2.84 -1.50
N TYR A 111 2.51 2.36 -2.01
CA TYR A 111 1.63 3.20 -2.87
C TYR A 111 0.72 4.23 -2.18
N PRO A 112 0.04 3.95 -1.05
CA PRO A 112 -0.90 4.92 -0.47
C PRO A 112 -0.20 6.12 0.20
N SER A 113 1.08 5.97 0.53
CA SER A 113 1.93 6.97 1.20
C SER A 113 3.19 7.35 0.40
N MET A 114 3.51 6.67 -0.72
CA MET A 114 4.63 7.03 -1.59
C MET A 114 4.46 8.44 -2.06
N GLY A 115 5.47 9.24 -1.76
CA GLY A 115 5.50 10.62 -2.17
C GLY A 115 4.38 11.46 -1.60
N LEU A 116 3.59 11.03 -0.59
CA LEU A 116 2.74 11.99 0.15
C LEU A 116 3.62 12.96 0.93
N GLU A 117 4.67 12.45 1.56
CA GLU A 117 5.66 13.30 2.23
C GLU A 117 6.41 14.20 1.23
N LEU A 118 6.81 13.69 0.07
CA LEU A 118 7.42 14.54 -0.97
C LEU A 118 6.42 15.51 -1.58
N GLU A 119 5.17 15.10 -1.83
CA GLU A 119 4.12 15.98 -2.35
C GLU A 119 3.86 17.12 -1.35
N GLY A 120 3.81 16.83 -0.05
CA GLY A 120 3.74 17.84 0.99
C GLY A 120 4.94 18.79 0.98
N ARG A 121 6.17 18.26 0.85
CA ARG A 121 7.39 19.08 0.78
C ARG A 121 7.44 19.92 -0.50
N VAL A 122 7.04 19.38 -1.65
CA VAL A 122 6.97 20.12 -2.92
C VAL A 122 5.89 21.19 -2.88
N GLN A 123 4.74 20.93 -2.27
CA GLN A 123 3.72 21.96 -2.03
C GLN A 123 4.24 23.06 -1.11
N GLN A 124 4.95 22.73 -0.03
CA GLN A 124 5.61 23.73 0.84
C GLN A 124 6.62 24.58 0.06
N MET A 125 7.46 23.96 -0.78
CA MET A 125 8.39 24.70 -1.64
C MET A 125 7.65 25.62 -2.62
N ASN A 126 6.58 25.15 -3.26
CA ASN A 126 5.77 25.97 -4.18
C ASN A 126 5.09 27.15 -3.46
N ASN A 127 4.56 26.93 -2.25
CA ASN A 127 3.96 27.98 -1.44
C ASN A 127 5.01 29.04 -1.06
N ALA A 128 6.20 28.61 -0.63
CA ALA A 128 7.32 29.52 -0.32
C ALA A 128 7.79 30.29 -1.56
N ILE A 129 7.90 29.64 -2.73
CA ILE A 129 8.22 30.30 -3.99
C ILE A 129 7.17 31.35 -4.34
N ASN A 130 5.88 31.04 -4.23
CA ASN A 130 4.82 31.99 -4.53
C ASN A 130 4.84 33.20 -3.58
N LYS A 131 5.13 32.99 -2.29
CA LYS A 131 5.34 34.09 -1.33
C LYS A 131 6.52 34.98 -1.74
N MET A 132 7.66 34.37 -2.14
CA MET A 132 8.84 35.11 -2.60
C MET A 132 8.66 35.80 -3.95
N LEU A 133 7.79 35.29 -4.83
CA LEU A 133 7.42 35.95 -6.09
C LEU A 133 6.56 37.20 -5.83
N TRP A 134 5.68 37.15 -4.82
CA TRP A 134 4.86 38.28 -4.38
C TRP A 134 5.70 39.34 -3.65
N ASP A 135 6.46 38.93 -2.63
CA ASP A 135 7.41 39.79 -1.92
C ASP A 135 8.73 39.05 -1.64
N PRO A 136 9.80 39.33 -2.40
CA PRO A 136 11.09 38.66 -2.27
C PRO A 136 11.92 39.12 -1.06
N ASN A 137 11.50 40.18 -0.37
CA ASN A 137 12.18 40.73 0.79
C ASN A 137 11.70 40.13 2.12
N ILE A 138 10.63 39.32 2.11
CA ILE A 138 10.18 38.59 3.31
C ILE A 138 11.18 37.50 3.66
N GLN A 139 11.98 37.76 4.70
CA GLN A 139 13.00 36.84 5.20
C GLN A 139 12.43 35.47 5.61
N GLU A 140 11.25 35.45 6.23
CA GLU A 140 10.55 34.22 6.64
C GLU A 140 10.30 33.26 5.46
N SER A 141 9.93 33.78 4.28
CA SER A 141 9.65 32.98 3.09
C SER A 141 10.92 32.35 2.50
N ARG A 142 12.07 33.06 2.59
CA ARG A 142 13.38 32.52 2.18
C ARG A 142 13.85 31.41 3.12
N GLU A 143 13.70 31.61 4.42
CA GLU A 143 14.08 30.62 5.42
C GLU A 143 13.21 29.35 5.30
N GLU A 144 11.90 29.52 5.07
CA GLU A 144 10.96 28.43 4.77
C GLU A 144 11.39 27.63 3.52
N PHE A 145 11.77 28.31 2.44
CA PHE A 145 12.24 27.67 1.21
C PHE A 145 13.55 26.89 1.42
N ILE A 146 14.57 27.50 2.02
CA ILE A 146 15.89 26.86 2.23
C ILE A 146 15.74 25.62 3.12
N LYS A 147 14.98 25.73 4.20
CA LYS A 147 14.73 24.62 5.12
C LYS A 147 14.04 23.47 4.38
N THR A 148 12.94 23.76 3.68
CA THR A 148 12.15 22.74 2.98
C THR A 148 12.96 22.06 1.87
N ARG A 149 13.74 22.82 1.11
CA ARG A 149 14.63 22.30 0.06
C ARG A 149 15.72 21.40 0.63
N SER A 150 16.37 21.80 1.73
CA SER A 150 17.40 21.00 2.39
C SER A 150 16.86 19.65 2.89
N GLU A 151 15.64 19.65 3.44
CA GLU A 151 15.01 18.44 3.92
C GLU A 151 14.50 17.56 2.76
N PHE A 152 14.06 18.16 1.64
CA PHE A 152 13.71 17.43 0.42
C PHE A 152 14.90 16.65 -0.13
N VAL A 153 16.07 17.27 -0.23
CA VAL A 153 17.31 16.63 -0.70
C VAL A 153 17.77 15.51 0.25
N LYS A 154 17.67 15.71 1.58
CA LYS A 154 18.02 14.69 2.57
C LYS A 154 17.10 13.47 2.54
N ASN A 155 15.81 13.67 2.21
CA ASN A 155 14.80 12.61 2.27
C ASN A 155 14.54 11.92 0.93
N SER A 156 14.88 12.55 -0.21
CA SER A 156 14.78 11.93 -1.52
C SER A 156 15.63 10.65 -1.65
N GLY A 157 16.79 10.60 -0.97
CA GLY A 157 17.65 9.41 -0.94
C GLY A 157 17.17 8.27 -0.03
N LYS A 158 16.46 8.59 1.06
CA LYS A 158 16.00 7.60 2.07
C LYS A 158 14.70 6.89 1.70
N GLN A 159 14.02 7.37 0.68
CA GLN A 159 12.67 6.92 0.33
C GLN A 159 12.61 5.48 -0.22
N LYS A 160 13.75 4.94 -0.68
CA LYS A 160 13.84 3.57 -1.19
C LYS A 160 13.70 2.47 -0.13
N GLU A 161 13.86 2.79 1.17
CA GLU A 161 13.98 1.76 2.22
C GLU A 161 12.71 1.51 3.06
N ASN A 162 11.74 2.42 3.10
CA ASN A 162 10.53 2.23 3.91
C ASN A 162 9.48 1.37 3.19
N LYS A 163 9.76 0.07 3.07
CA LYS A 163 8.81 -0.97 2.65
C LYS A 163 8.02 -1.48 3.86
N GLU A 164 7.06 -0.72 4.37
CA GLU A 164 6.13 -1.24 5.40
C GLU A 164 5.11 -2.17 4.73
N ARG A 165 5.24 -3.49 4.95
CA ARG A 165 4.43 -4.55 4.32
C ARG A 165 2.89 -4.36 4.49
N ILE A 166 2.05 -5.32 4.11
CA ILE A 166 0.65 -5.51 4.59
C ILE A 166 -0.47 -5.16 3.59
N TYR A 167 -1.11 -6.23 3.07
CA TYR A 167 -2.48 -6.22 2.59
C TYR A 167 -3.33 -7.21 3.40
N TYR A 168 -4.11 -6.69 4.35
CA TYR A 168 -5.06 -7.44 5.18
C TYR A 168 -6.10 -8.23 4.38
N PHE A 169 -6.47 -7.74 3.19
CA PHE A 169 -7.44 -8.43 2.34
C PHE A 169 -6.89 -9.75 1.78
N LEU A 170 -5.58 -9.82 1.51
CA LEU A 170 -4.93 -11.05 1.03
C LEU A 170 -4.85 -12.11 2.13
N ASP A 171 -4.61 -11.69 3.37
CA ASP A 171 -4.70 -12.57 4.55
C ASP A 171 -6.10 -13.15 4.70
N GLY A 172 -7.14 -12.32 4.57
CA GLY A 172 -8.53 -12.74 4.62
C GLY A 172 -8.88 -13.79 3.56
N ILE A 173 -8.54 -13.54 2.29
CA ILE A 173 -8.76 -14.49 1.19
C ILE A 173 -8.02 -15.80 1.45
N THR A 174 -6.74 -15.73 1.84
CA THR A 174 -5.92 -16.92 2.10
C THR A 174 -6.49 -17.75 3.25
N GLY A 175 -6.92 -17.10 4.33
CA GLY A 175 -7.55 -17.77 5.46
C GLY A 175 -8.89 -18.40 5.12
N GLY A 176 -9.74 -17.69 4.36
CA GLY A 176 -11.00 -18.23 3.86
C GLY A 176 -10.79 -19.48 3.02
N PHE A 177 -9.80 -19.46 2.12
CA PHE A 177 -9.40 -20.62 1.33
C PHE A 177 -8.93 -21.79 2.21
N LEU A 178 -8.06 -21.54 3.19
CA LEU A 178 -7.55 -22.57 4.11
C LEU A 178 -8.68 -23.19 4.96
N LEU A 179 -9.58 -22.37 5.49
CA LEU A 179 -10.75 -22.83 6.26
C LEU A 179 -11.70 -23.64 5.39
N GLY A 180 -12.04 -23.16 4.19
CA GLY A 180 -12.89 -23.87 3.25
C GLY A 180 -12.30 -25.23 2.85
N THR A 181 -11.01 -25.26 2.53
CA THR A 181 -10.30 -26.50 2.21
C THR A 181 -10.30 -27.47 3.39
N PHE A 182 -10.03 -26.98 4.61
CA PHE A 182 -10.02 -27.81 5.82
C PHE A 182 -11.39 -28.44 6.10
N LEU A 183 -12.48 -27.71 5.89
CA LEU A 183 -13.84 -28.23 6.04
C LEU A 183 -14.14 -29.36 5.05
N ILE A 184 -13.70 -29.22 3.79
CA ILE A 184 -13.90 -30.25 2.76
C ILE A 184 -13.03 -31.49 3.04
N MET A 185 -11.85 -31.31 3.66
CA MET A 185 -10.98 -32.42 4.07
C MET A 185 -11.64 -33.37 5.10
N ARG A 186 -12.74 -32.98 5.76
CA ARG A 186 -13.51 -33.84 6.68
C ARG A 186 -13.82 -35.22 6.07
N SER A 187 -14.23 -35.24 4.81
CA SER A 187 -14.70 -36.45 4.13
C SER A 187 -13.60 -37.43 3.75
N ILE A 188 -12.36 -36.94 3.70
CA ILE A 188 -11.16 -37.71 3.33
C ILE A 188 -10.16 -37.81 4.48
N TRP A 189 -10.59 -37.48 5.70
CA TRP A 189 -9.72 -37.45 6.88
C TRP A 189 -9.45 -38.89 7.36
N PRO A 190 -8.20 -39.39 7.25
CA PRO A 190 -7.92 -40.80 7.56
C PRO A 190 -7.76 -41.07 9.06
N TYR A 191 -7.73 -40.02 9.90
CA TYR A 191 -7.46 -40.12 11.33
C TYR A 191 -8.71 -39.98 12.19
N SER A 192 -8.53 -39.99 13.51
CA SER A 192 -9.64 -39.85 14.45
C SER A 192 -10.34 -38.48 14.37
N GLN A 193 -11.63 -38.47 14.71
CA GLN A 193 -12.42 -37.23 14.81
C GLN A 193 -11.84 -36.25 15.83
N ALA A 194 -11.26 -36.76 16.93
CA ALA A 194 -10.58 -35.92 17.92
C ALA A 194 -9.38 -35.17 17.32
N LEU A 195 -8.60 -35.82 16.45
CA LEU A 195 -7.48 -35.18 15.75
C LEU A 195 -7.97 -34.11 14.76
N TYR A 196 -9.04 -34.40 14.01
CA TYR A 196 -9.65 -33.42 13.10
C TYR A 196 -10.05 -32.14 13.84
N ILE A 197 -10.73 -32.26 14.98
CA ILE A 197 -11.17 -31.09 15.77
C ILE A 197 -9.97 -30.30 16.30
N LYS A 198 -8.93 -30.98 16.82
CA LYS A 198 -7.70 -30.32 17.30
C LYS A 198 -6.97 -29.57 16.20
N SER A 199 -6.82 -30.18 15.02
CA SER A 199 -6.20 -29.52 13.86
C SER A 199 -7.00 -28.31 13.39
N GLY A 200 -8.33 -28.39 13.38
CA GLY A 200 -9.20 -27.27 13.03
C GLY A 200 -9.07 -26.10 14.00
N LEU A 201 -9.07 -26.37 15.31
CA LEU A 201 -8.85 -25.35 16.34
C LEU A 201 -7.49 -24.65 16.19
N LEU A 202 -6.42 -25.41 15.96
CA LEU A 202 -5.09 -24.84 15.71
C LEU A 202 -5.08 -23.92 14.48
N LEU A 203 -5.73 -24.34 13.39
CA LEU A 203 -5.80 -23.57 12.15
C LEU A 203 -6.58 -22.25 12.36
N VAL A 204 -7.70 -22.30 13.09
CA VAL A 204 -8.49 -21.11 13.44
C VAL A 204 -7.70 -20.15 14.32
N VAL A 205 -7.01 -20.65 15.35
CA VAL A 205 -6.17 -19.82 16.23
C VAL A 205 -5.02 -19.17 15.44
N PHE A 206 -4.33 -19.95 14.60
CA PHE A 206 -3.28 -19.45 13.73
C PHE A 206 -3.79 -18.32 12.81
N PHE A 207 -4.95 -18.53 12.18
CA PHE A 207 -5.56 -17.52 11.32
C PHE A 207 -5.93 -16.26 12.09
N LEU A 208 -6.54 -16.39 13.28
CA LEU A 208 -6.86 -15.25 14.16
C LEU A 208 -5.64 -14.43 14.52
N ILE A 209 -4.52 -15.07 14.87
CA ILE A 209 -3.26 -14.38 15.20
C ILE A 209 -2.75 -13.59 13.98
N MET A 210 -2.67 -14.25 12.83
CA MET A 210 -2.22 -13.62 11.58
C MET A 210 -3.10 -12.43 11.19
N PHE A 211 -4.41 -12.61 11.31
CA PHE A 211 -5.41 -11.59 11.01
C PHE A 211 -5.30 -10.37 11.96
N LEU A 212 -5.14 -10.60 13.27
CA LEU A 212 -4.94 -9.53 14.25
C LEU A 212 -3.65 -8.75 14.01
N ILE A 213 -2.55 -9.43 13.68
CA ILE A 213 -1.28 -8.80 13.32
C ILE A 213 -1.47 -7.92 12.09
N SER A 214 -2.18 -8.42 11.08
CA SER A 214 -2.48 -7.71 9.84
C SER A 214 -3.35 -6.47 10.09
N LEU A 215 -4.42 -6.59 10.88
CA LEU A 215 -5.29 -5.47 11.29
C LEU A 215 -4.52 -4.34 11.97
N ARG A 216 -3.69 -4.66 12.97
CA ARG A 216 -2.89 -3.67 13.71
C ARG A 216 -1.99 -2.89 12.77
N LYS A 217 -1.35 -3.59 11.85
CA LYS A 217 -0.45 -3.03 10.86
C LYS A 217 -1.18 -2.13 9.86
N THR A 218 -2.34 -2.56 9.33
CA THR A 218 -3.17 -1.72 8.46
C THR A 218 -3.66 -0.46 9.16
N LYS A 219 -4.09 -0.57 10.42
CA LYS A 219 -4.51 0.60 11.21
C LYS A 219 -3.39 1.62 11.35
N LYS A 220 -2.18 1.19 11.73
CA LYS A 220 -0.99 2.06 11.82
C LYS A 220 -0.71 2.79 10.50
N MET A 221 -0.80 2.09 9.37
CA MET A 221 -0.61 2.69 8.04
C MET A 221 -1.69 3.72 7.71
N MET A 222 -2.96 3.42 7.98
CA MET A 222 -4.06 4.36 7.76
C MET A 222 -3.93 5.61 8.62
N ASP A 223 -3.53 5.46 9.89
CA ASP A 223 -3.31 6.57 10.80
C ASP A 223 -2.13 7.43 10.34
N ASN A 224 -1.02 6.82 9.91
CA ASN A 224 0.11 7.54 9.30
C ASN A 224 -0.30 8.30 8.04
N LYS A 225 -1.07 7.66 7.15
CA LYS A 225 -1.57 8.30 5.92
C LYS A 225 -2.49 9.48 6.22
N ARG A 226 -3.42 9.32 7.17
CA ARG A 226 -4.31 10.41 7.63
C ARG A 226 -3.50 11.56 8.20
N GLY A 227 -2.56 11.28 9.10
CA GLY A 227 -1.69 12.30 9.69
C GLY A 227 -0.86 13.07 8.66
N LEU A 228 -0.36 12.40 7.61
CA LEU A 228 0.33 13.07 6.50
C LEU A 228 -0.63 13.94 5.67
N ASN A 229 -1.81 13.43 5.31
CA ASN A 229 -2.80 14.21 4.57
C ASN A 229 -3.29 15.43 5.34
N ASP A 230 -3.48 15.31 6.66
CA ASP A 230 -3.93 16.41 7.50
C ASP A 230 -2.84 17.49 7.60
N LYS A 231 -1.56 17.11 7.67
CA LYS A 231 -0.43 18.05 7.57
C LYS A 231 -0.43 18.80 6.24
N ILE A 232 -0.60 18.09 5.12
CA ILE A 232 -0.65 18.70 3.78
C ILE A 232 -1.82 19.68 3.67
N LYS A 233 -3.02 19.26 4.11
CA LYS A 233 -4.21 20.12 4.12
C LYS A 233 -4.01 21.36 4.97
N LYS A 234 -3.41 21.20 6.15
CA LYS A 234 -3.10 22.32 7.04
C LYS A 234 -2.15 23.31 6.36
N THR A 235 -1.04 22.84 5.79
CA THR A 235 -0.10 23.70 5.06
C THR A 235 -0.78 24.46 3.91
N ASN A 236 -1.62 23.80 3.14
CA ASN A 236 -2.34 24.46 2.05
C ASN A 236 -3.36 25.49 2.56
N LYS A 237 -4.04 25.19 3.67
CA LYS A 237 -4.93 26.14 4.32
C LYS A 237 -4.17 27.36 4.84
N ASP A 238 -3.05 27.15 5.53
CA ASP A 238 -2.20 28.24 6.05
C ASP A 238 -1.71 29.15 4.91
N TYR A 239 -1.42 28.60 3.73
CA TYR A 239 -1.07 29.36 2.53
C TYR A 239 -2.26 30.15 1.96
N LEU A 240 -3.45 29.53 1.86
CA LEU A 240 -4.66 30.22 1.39
C LEU A 240 -5.06 31.37 2.34
N ASP A 241 -4.99 31.14 3.65
CA ASP A 241 -5.26 32.17 4.66
C ASP A 241 -4.25 33.35 4.55
N TRP A 242 -2.97 33.05 4.26
CA TRP A 242 -1.96 34.07 3.93
C TRP A 242 -2.30 34.82 2.65
N GLN A 243 -2.69 34.11 1.58
CA GLN A 243 -3.03 34.70 0.29
C GLN A 243 -4.22 35.66 0.42
N ASP A 244 -5.27 35.27 1.14
CA ASP A 244 -6.44 36.11 1.42
C ASP A 244 -6.07 37.38 2.22
N LYS A 245 -5.13 37.26 3.15
CA LYS A 245 -4.71 38.36 4.02
C LYS A 245 -3.75 39.34 3.34
N GLU A 246 -2.81 38.88 2.52
CA GLU A 246 -1.72 39.70 1.99
C GLU A 246 -1.94 40.11 0.52
N ILE A 247 -2.73 39.36 -0.25
CA ILE A 247 -3.00 39.66 -1.67
C ILE A 247 -4.39 40.27 -1.82
N PHE A 248 -5.44 39.61 -1.32
CA PHE A 248 -6.83 40.01 -1.59
C PHE A 248 -7.39 41.09 -0.64
N LYS A 249 -6.68 41.47 0.42
CA LYS A 249 -7.08 42.59 1.30
C LYS A 249 -7.00 43.96 0.60
N ASN A 250 -6.22 44.08 -0.47
CA ASN A 250 -6.06 45.32 -1.22
C ASN A 250 -7.10 45.49 -2.35
N GLU A 251 -8.05 44.56 -2.51
CA GLU A 251 -9.11 44.60 -3.54
C GLU A 251 -10.52 44.93 -2.99
N LYS A 252 -10.67 45.12 -1.66
CA LYS A 252 -11.91 45.60 -1.02
C LYS A 252 -11.74 47.04 -0.53
#